data_AF-A0A7S2ET84-F1
#
_entry.id   AF-A0A7S2ET84-F1
#
_cell.length_a   1.000
_cell.length_b   1.000
_cell.length_c   1.000
_cell.angle_alpha   90.00
_cell.angle_beta   90.00
_cell.angle_gamma   90.00
#
_symmetry.space_group_name_H-M   'P 1'
#
loop_
_entity.id
_entity.type
_entity.pdbx_description
1 polymer ?
#
loop_
_entity_poly.entity_id
_entity_poly.type
_entity_poly.pdbx_seq_one_letter_code
_entity_poly.pdbx_strand_id
1 'polypeptide(L)'
;MAHRVSTLECTKTGFLLVQTQMIFAFQAFVKAVSGLGIPMVLFLDDLQWVDTASLDLMQALIADSESTSILFIESYRQNEVSIDNCPFSTHLEDLKATAKFIEIQIANLQKKDVNEFISNIICEPQPSTKSLSDVLYRKTSGNVLLVIQLIKSLWDEGLLWFSYRRKHWEWNSSLIELKKVPDDAADLMAEKILHFSPDLQLLLKKMACLGSQCDTSILCLLRGGCKDHNREDNYSMSTMLCDLDIAIHEGIVKKAGSKYIFAHDQIQKAAYELIPKCEQSKWHLRVGMQMLRTCKDEDLDNILFVIVDQVNRGKMHITEVSQRIEFAELNFLAGEKAKASGVFSSAALYVEQGIGFLDENSWNDYYQLWLRLYTSCIELEFCNGNFEKLAEVLNCIITHA
;
A
#
# COMPACT_ATOMS: atom_id res chain seq x y z
N MET A 1 -3.92 -22.00 -38.05
CA MET A 1 -4.94 -21.05 -37.55
C MET A 1 -6.18 -21.73 -37.00
N ALA A 2 -6.85 -22.65 -37.71
CA ALA A 2 -8.07 -23.33 -37.22
C ALA A 2 -7.92 -24.09 -35.88
N HIS A 3 -6.76 -24.72 -35.63
CA HIS A 3 -6.50 -25.47 -34.39
C HIS A 3 -6.25 -24.59 -33.15
N ARG A 4 -6.01 -23.28 -33.33
CA ARG A 4 -5.84 -22.29 -32.23
C ARG A 4 -7.13 -21.51 -31.91
N VAL A 5 -8.10 -21.49 -32.84
CA VAL A 5 -9.42 -20.89 -32.61
C VAL A 5 -10.25 -21.77 -31.66
N SER A 6 -10.12 -23.10 -31.74
CA SER A 6 -10.77 -24.03 -30.81
C SER A 6 -10.23 -23.95 -29.37
N THR A 7 -8.95 -23.57 -29.19
CA THR A 7 -8.39 -23.30 -27.85
C THR A 7 -8.88 -21.95 -27.30
N LEU A 8 -9.16 -20.97 -28.16
CA LEU A 8 -9.73 -19.67 -27.77
C LEU A 8 -11.20 -19.77 -27.31
N GLU A 9 -12.01 -20.66 -27.91
CA GLU A 9 -13.37 -20.93 -27.40
C GLU A 9 -13.36 -21.67 -26.05
N CYS A 10 -12.40 -22.59 -25.86
CA CYS A 10 -12.22 -23.30 -24.58
C CYS A 10 -11.77 -22.34 -23.46
N THR A 11 -10.91 -21.36 -23.75
CA THR A 11 -10.48 -20.31 -22.79
C THR A 11 -11.54 -19.24 -22.55
N LYS A 12 -12.41 -18.91 -23.52
CA LYS A 12 -13.57 -18.01 -23.32
C LYS A 12 -14.50 -18.52 -22.22
N THR A 13 -14.70 -19.84 -22.19
CA THR A 13 -15.48 -20.51 -21.15
C THR A 13 -14.76 -20.51 -19.81
N GLY A 14 -13.42 -20.60 -19.79
CA GLY A 14 -12.58 -20.56 -18.59
C GLY A 14 -12.50 -19.18 -17.91
N PHE A 15 -12.48 -18.09 -18.69
CA PHE A 15 -12.39 -16.70 -18.20
C PHE A 15 -13.61 -16.28 -17.36
N LEU A 16 -14.82 -16.39 -17.94
CA LEU A 16 -16.05 -16.18 -17.21
C LEU A 16 -16.14 -17.18 -16.07
N LEU A 17 -15.68 -18.43 -16.26
CA LEU A 17 -15.67 -19.40 -15.18
C LEU A 17 -14.87 -18.92 -13.97
N VAL A 18 -13.61 -18.51 -14.04
CA VAL A 18 -12.80 -18.31 -12.81
C VAL A 18 -13.24 -17.09 -12.00
N GLN A 19 -13.46 -15.93 -12.63
CA GLN A 19 -13.92 -14.73 -11.90
C GLN A 19 -15.37 -14.91 -11.43
N THR A 20 -16.25 -15.46 -12.27
CA THR A 20 -17.62 -15.80 -11.85
C THR A 20 -17.61 -16.92 -10.82
N GLN A 21 -16.66 -17.86 -10.85
CA GLN A 21 -16.50 -18.93 -9.84
C GLN A 21 -16.03 -18.36 -8.53
N MET A 22 -15.12 -17.37 -8.52
CA MET A 22 -14.70 -16.73 -7.27
C MET A 22 -15.86 -15.93 -6.67
N ILE A 23 -16.54 -15.11 -7.47
CA ILE A 23 -17.74 -14.37 -7.04
C ILE A 23 -18.82 -15.34 -6.56
N PHE A 24 -19.12 -16.38 -7.35
CA PHE A 24 -20.11 -17.39 -7.01
C PHE A 24 -19.71 -18.20 -5.77
N ALA A 25 -18.44 -18.54 -5.60
CA ALA A 25 -17.94 -19.26 -4.44
C ALA A 25 -18.06 -18.39 -3.19
N PHE A 26 -17.73 -17.10 -3.28
CA PHE A 26 -17.92 -16.16 -2.18
C PHE A 26 -19.40 -15.94 -1.86
N GLN A 27 -20.26 -15.76 -2.86
CA GLN A 27 -21.72 -15.70 -2.69
C GLN A 27 -22.25 -16.98 -2.05
N ALA A 28 -21.82 -18.16 -2.52
CA ALA A 28 -22.23 -19.44 -1.96
C ALA A 28 -21.73 -19.63 -0.52
N PHE A 29 -20.51 -19.19 -0.21
CA PHE A 29 -19.97 -19.19 1.14
C PHE A 29 -20.79 -18.29 2.05
N VAL A 30 -21.05 -17.05 1.62
CA VAL A 30 -21.90 -16.10 2.32
C VAL A 30 -23.30 -16.67 2.55
N LYS A 31 -23.92 -17.28 1.54
CA LYS A 31 -25.22 -17.94 1.63
C LYS A 31 -25.22 -19.11 2.60
N ALA A 32 -24.16 -19.93 2.58
CA ALA A 32 -24.02 -21.05 3.50
C ALA A 32 -23.93 -20.57 4.97
N VAL A 33 -23.20 -19.48 5.23
CA VAL A 33 -23.07 -18.92 6.59
C VAL A 33 -24.35 -18.19 7.02
N SER A 34 -24.90 -17.34 6.16
CA SER A 34 -26.13 -16.57 6.45
C SER A 34 -27.37 -17.47 6.56
N GLY A 35 -27.42 -18.58 5.80
CA GLY A 35 -28.46 -19.60 5.86
C GLY A 35 -28.54 -20.35 7.19
N LEU A 36 -27.47 -20.29 8.01
CA LEU A 36 -27.50 -20.78 9.40
C LEU A 36 -28.19 -19.81 10.36
N GLY A 37 -28.71 -18.67 9.87
CA GLY A 37 -29.28 -17.59 10.68
C GLY A 37 -28.25 -16.75 11.43
N ILE A 38 -26.97 -16.91 11.09
CA ILE A 38 -25.86 -16.19 11.72
C ILE A 38 -25.61 -14.90 10.91
N PRO A 39 -25.73 -13.70 11.52
CA PRO A 39 -25.36 -12.47 10.85
C PRO A 39 -23.83 -12.39 10.67
N MET A 40 -23.38 -12.08 9.46
CA MET A 40 -21.98 -11.89 9.12
C MET A 40 -21.65 -10.39 9.14
N VAL A 41 -20.50 -10.02 9.73
CA VAL A 41 -19.97 -8.66 9.66
C VAL A 41 -18.62 -8.72 8.96
N LEU A 42 -18.47 -7.98 7.86
CA LEU A 42 -17.21 -7.83 7.16
C LEU A 42 -16.67 -6.42 7.36
N PHE A 43 -15.49 -6.31 7.99
CA PHE A 43 -14.80 -5.03 8.16
C PHE A 43 -13.65 -4.92 7.16
N LEU A 44 -13.68 -3.87 6.34
CA LEU A 44 -12.68 -3.55 5.33
C LEU A 44 -12.05 -2.20 5.67
N ASP A 45 -10.75 -2.21 5.93
CA ASP A 45 -9.99 -1.02 6.35
C ASP A 45 -9.25 -0.40 5.16
N ASP A 46 -9.15 0.93 5.13
CA ASP A 46 -8.41 1.71 4.14
C ASP A 46 -8.77 1.40 2.67
N LEU A 47 -10.08 1.38 2.37
CA LEU A 47 -10.60 1.06 1.04
C LEU A 47 -10.11 1.98 -0.08
N GLN A 48 -9.55 3.16 0.21
CA GLN A 48 -8.96 4.01 -0.82
C GLN A 48 -7.85 3.34 -1.66
N TRP A 49 -7.26 2.24 -1.16
CA TRP A 49 -6.20 1.48 -1.84
C TRP A 49 -6.70 0.22 -2.56
N VAL A 50 -8.01 -0.04 -2.56
CA VAL A 50 -8.59 -1.26 -3.10
C VAL A 50 -8.43 -1.36 -4.61
N ASP A 51 -8.20 -2.58 -5.11
CA ASP A 51 -8.18 -2.85 -6.55
C ASP A 51 -9.59 -3.03 -7.12
N THR A 52 -9.71 -2.96 -8.45
CA THR A 52 -11.01 -3.05 -9.13
C THR A 52 -11.66 -4.43 -8.99
N ALA A 53 -10.88 -5.51 -8.95
CA ALA A 53 -11.41 -6.87 -8.82
C ALA A 53 -12.08 -7.09 -7.45
N SER A 54 -11.52 -6.52 -6.40
CA SER A 54 -12.08 -6.56 -5.05
C SER A 54 -13.37 -5.73 -4.95
N LEU A 55 -13.43 -4.57 -5.63
CA LEU A 55 -14.65 -3.78 -5.75
C LEU A 55 -15.76 -4.55 -6.47
N ASP A 56 -15.46 -5.18 -7.61
CA ASP A 56 -16.44 -5.98 -8.36
C ASP A 56 -17.03 -7.11 -7.49
N LEU A 57 -16.20 -7.78 -6.69
CA LEU A 57 -16.64 -8.81 -5.75
C LEU A 57 -17.57 -8.24 -4.68
N MET A 58 -17.23 -7.09 -4.10
CA MET A 58 -18.08 -6.43 -3.09
C MET A 58 -19.45 -6.07 -3.65
N GLN A 59 -19.50 -5.47 -4.83
CA GLN A 59 -20.75 -5.12 -5.49
C GLN A 59 -21.59 -6.36 -5.82
N ALA A 60 -20.95 -7.44 -6.27
CA ALA A 60 -21.66 -8.69 -6.53
C ALA A 60 -22.25 -9.32 -5.24
N LEU A 61 -21.59 -9.16 -4.10
CA LEU A 61 -22.10 -9.63 -2.80
C LEU A 61 -23.24 -8.74 -2.28
N ILE A 62 -23.14 -7.42 -2.48
CA ILE A 62 -24.15 -6.45 -2.03
C ILE A 62 -25.42 -6.51 -2.88
N ALA A 63 -25.28 -6.73 -4.19
CA ALA A 63 -26.40 -6.84 -5.12
C ALA A 63 -27.19 -8.17 -4.98
N ASP A 64 -26.62 -9.18 -4.32
CA ASP A 64 -27.26 -10.49 -4.15
C ASP A 64 -28.36 -10.46 -3.10
N SER A 65 -29.60 -10.28 -3.55
CA SER A 65 -30.79 -10.19 -2.69
C SER A 65 -31.05 -11.40 -1.78
N GLU A 66 -30.44 -12.55 -2.05
CA GLU A 66 -30.54 -13.75 -1.21
C GLU A 66 -29.55 -13.75 -0.03
N SER A 67 -28.56 -12.87 -0.05
CA SER A 67 -27.56 -12.70 1.01
C SER A 67 -28.11 -11.75 2.10
N THR A 68 -29.15 -12.19 2.82
CA THR A 68 -29.98 -11.31 3.66
C THR A 68 -29.38 -10.90 5.02
N SER A 69 -28.19 -11.40 5.38
CA SER A 69 -27.63 -11.25 6.74
C SER A 69 -26.14 -10.86 6.76
N ILE A 70 -25.70 -9.98 5.86
CA ILE A 70 -24.35 -9.39 5.91
C ILE A 70 -24.41 -7.90 6.25
N LEU A 71 -23.50 -7.45 7.10
CA LEU A 71 -23.17 -6.04 7.31
C LEU A 71 -21.74 -5.79 6.82
N PHE A 72 -21.59 -4.89 5.85
CA PHE A 72 -20.29 -4.33 5.46
C PHE A 72 -20.00 -3.11 6.33
N ILE A 73 -18.81 -3.07 6.92
CA ILE A 73 -18.27 -1.91 7.62
C ILE A 73 -16.99 -1.54 6.90
N GLU A 74 -16.94 -0.32 6.41
CA GLU A 74 -15.89 0.15 5.51
C GLU A 74 -15.26 1.40 6.08
N SER A 75 -13.93 1.47 6.05
CA SER A 75 -13.17 2.67 6.41
C SER A 75 -12.47 3.21 5.16
N TYR A 76 -12.54 4.53 4.96
CA TYR A 76 -11.78 5.20 3.90
C TYR A 76 -11.49 6.66 4.25
N ARG A 77 -10.51 7.25 3.56
CA ARG A 77 -10.16 8.66 3.69
C ARG A 77 -10.84 9.52 2.65
N GLN A 78 -11.78 10.37 3.08
CA GLN A 78 -12.50 11.27 2.18
C GLN A 78 -11.57 12.15 1.32
N ASN A 79 -10.47 12.65 1.89
CA ASN A 79 -9.53 13.54 1.18
C ASN A 79 -8.78 12.87 0.02
N GLU A 80 -8.62 11.54 0.03
CA GLU A 80 -7.90 10.79 -1.00
C GLU A 80 -8.84 10.34 -2.14
N VAL A 81 -10.16 10.34 -1.90
CA VAL A 81 -11.21 9.98 -2.87
C VAL A 81 -11.68 11.17 -3.72
N SER A 82 -11.42 12.40 -3.26
CA SER A 82 -11.76 13.65 -3.96
C SER A 82 -10.93 13.95 -5.23
N ILE A 83 -10.07 13.02 -5.66
CA ILE A 83 -9.28 13.16 -6.89
C ILE A 83 -10.16 12.70 -8.05
N ASP A 84 -10.49 13.61 -8.97
CA ASP A 84 -11.24 13.29 -10.19
C ASP A 84 -10.62 12.07 -10.89
N ASN A 85 -11.45 11.06 -11.20
CA ASN A 85 -11.12 9.77 -11.84
C ASN A 85 -10.60 8.61 -10.95
N CYS A 86 -10.87 8.59 -9.64
CA CYS A 86 -10.63 7.38 -8.85
C CYS A 86 -11.75 6.33 -9.11
N PRO A 87 -11.44 5.07 -9.49
CA PRO A 87 -12.46 4.01 -9.66
C PRO A 87 -13.35 3.81 -8.43
N PHE A 88 -12.82 4.12 -7.23
CA PHE A 88 -13.53 4.02 -5.96
C PHE A 88 -14.67 5.03 -5.81
N SER A 89 -14.55 6.26 -6.34
CA SER A 89 -15.60 7.27 -6.18
C SER A 89 -16.87 6.89 -6.94
N THR A 90 -16.72 6.42 -8.18
CA THR A 90 -17.82 5.86 -8.98
C THR A 90 -18.45 4.66 -8.28
N HIS A 91 -17.63 3.76 -7.75
CA HIS A 91 -18.12 2.58 -7.05
C HIS A 91 -18.93 2.94 -5.80
N LEU A 92 -18.49 3.94 -5.04
CA LEU A 92 -19.18 4.39 -3.85
C LEU A 92 -20.56 5.02 -4.17
N GLU A 93 -20.70 5.67 -5.32
CA GLU A 93 -22.00 6.13 -5.82
C GLU A 93 -22.92 4.96 -6.18
N ASP A 94 -22.40 3.93 -6.86
CA ASP A 94 -23.16 2.73 -7.20
C ASP A 94 -23.61 1.95 -5.95
N LEU A 95 -22.75 1.85 -4.93
CA LEU A 95 -23.07 1.23 -3.64
C LEU A 95 -24.18 1.98 -2.91
N LYS A 96 -24.11 3.31 -2.89
CA LYS A 96 -25.16 4.18 -2.32
C LYS A 96 -26.51 3.98 -3.00
N ALA A 97 -26.53 3.63 -4.29
CA ALA A 97 -27.76 3.37 -5.04
C ALA A 97 -28.31 1.94 -4.81
N THR A 98 -27.45 0.97 -4.52
CA THR A 98 -27.81 -0.47 -4.52
C THR A 98 -28.27 -0.98 -3.15
N ALA A 99 -27.78 -0.41 -2.05
CA ALA A 99 -28.06 -0.90 -0.70
C ALA A 99 -28.30 0.21 0.32
N LYS A 100 -28.76 -0.18 1.51
CA LYS A 100 -28.86 0.74 2.65
C LYS A 100 -27.45 1.15 3.09
N PHE A 101 -27.07 2.36 2.75
CA PHE A 101 -25.77 2.93 3.06
C PHE A 101 -25.86 3.89 4.26
N ILE A 102 -24.93 3.77 5.21
CA ILE A 102 -24.80 4.69 6.35
C ILE A 102 -23.37 5.20 6.36
N GLU A 103 -23.20 6.50 6.12
CA GLU A 103 -21.89 7.16 6.20
C GLU A 103 -21.72 7.77 7.59
N ILE A 104 -20.62 7.41 8.28
CA ILE A 104 -20.27 7.99 9.58
C ILE A 104 -18.98 8.77 9.39
N GLN A 105 -19.08 10.10 9.43
CA GLN A 105 -17.90 10.96 9.42
C GLN A 105 -17.23 10.95 10.80
N ILE A 106 -16.00 10.44 10.87
CA ILE A 106 -15.19 10.45 12.09
C ILE A 106 -14.42 11.77 12.16
N ALA A 107 -14.91 12.70 12.97
CA ALA A 107 -14.22 13.96 13.25
C ALA A 107 -13.12 13.78 14.31
N ASN A 108 -12.22 14.78 14.40
CA ASN A 108 -11.27 14.88 15.50
C ASN A 108 -11.98 14.92 16.87
N LEU A 109 -11.29 14.46 17.91
CA LEU A 109 -11.80 14.44 19.28
C LEU A 109 -12.21 15.84 19.72
N GLN A 110 -13.34 15.96 20.41
CA GLN A 110 -13.72 17.22 21.02
C GLN A 110 -12.86 17.49 22.26
N LYS A 111 -12.82 18.74 22.70
CA LYS A 111 -12.06 19.15 23.89
C LYS A 111 -12.37 18.30 25.13
N LYS A 112 -13.63 17.89 25.31
CA LYS A 112 -14.07 17.02 26.41
C LYS A 112 -13.48 15.61 26.27
N ASP A 113 -13.56 15.06 25.06
CA ASP A 113 -13.05 13.71 24.76
C ASP A 113 -11.53 13.65 24.89
N VAL A 114 -10.80 14.72 24.52
CA VAL A 114 -9.36 14.82 24.77
C VAL A 114 -9.04 14.82 26.26
N ASN A 115 -9.82 15.53 27.09
CA ASN A 115 -9.63 15.51 28.54
C ASN A 115 -9.91 14.14 29.15
N GLU A 116 -10.97 13.47 28.72
CA GLU A 116 -11.28 12.09 29.12
C GLU A 116 -10.17 11.13 28.70
N PHE A 117 -9.69 11.25 27.46
CA PHE A 117 -8.60 10.46 26.92
C PHE A 117 -7.31 10.63 27.74
N ILE A 118 -6.91 11.87 28.05
CA ILE A 118 -5.72 12.15 28.87
C ILE A 118 -5.89 11.64 30.31
N SER A 119 -7.05 11.89 30.91
CA SER A 119 -7.43 11.43 32.25
C SER A 119 -7.26 9.91 32.37
N ASN A 120 -7.69 9.16 31.35
CA ASN A 120 -7.53 7.71 31.30
C ASN A 120 -6.07 7.28 31.08
N ILE A 121 -5.29 7.99 30.26
CA ILE A 121 -3.87 7.66 30.00
C ILE A 121 -3.01 7.79 31.25
N ILE A 122 -3.16 8.89 31.99
CA ILE A 122 -2.32 9.16 33.17
C ILE A 122 -2.98 8.71 34.48
N CYS A 123 -4.18 8.11 34.41
CA CYS A 123 -4.95 7.62 35.55
C CYS A 123 -5.23 8.71 36.62
N GLU A 124 -5.59 9.92 36.18
CA GLU A 124 -5.93 11.06 37.06
C GLU A 124 -7.38 11.50 36.81
N PRO A 125 -8.10 12.06 37.80
CA PRO A 125 -9.45 12.57 37.59
C PRO A 125 -9.52 13.69 36.54
N GLN A 126 -10.56 13.67 35.70
CA GLN A 126 -10.79 14.68 34.64
C GLN A 126 -10.67 16.15 35.09
N PRO A 127 -11.08 16.58 36.30
CA PRO A 127 -10.87 17.95 36.74
C PRO A 127 -9.38 18.34 36.87
N SER A 128 -8.52 17.39 37.28
CA SER A 128 -7.09 17.60 37.47
C SER A 128 -6.34 17.70 36.14
N THR A 129 -6.77 16.95 35.12
CA THR A 129 -6.12 16.91 33.80
C THR A 129 -6.52 18.06 32.87
N LYS A 130 -7.53 18.86 33.25
CA LYS A 130 -8.13 19.88 32.40
C LYS A 130 -7.13 20.92 31.89
N SER A 131 -6.20 21.37 32.72
CA SER A 131 -5.21 22.38 32.29
C SER A 131 -4.25 21.81 31.24
N LEU A 132 -3.85 20.54 31.37
CA LEU A 132 -3.04 19.84 30.39
C LEU A 132 -3.83 19.59 29.10
N SER A 133 -5.06 19.07 29.20
CA SER A 133 -5.91 18.77 28.05
C SER A 133 -6.23 20.00 27.22
N ASP A 134 -6.40 21.15 27.86
CA ASP A 134 -6.68 22.41 27.17
C ASP A 134 -5.51 22.84 26.27
N VAL A 135 -4.27 22.66 26.74
CA VAL A 135 -3.06 22.96 25.97
C VAL A 135 -2.90 21.95 24.84
N LEU A 136 -3.07 20.66 25.13
CA LEU A 136 -2.96 19.60 24.14
C LEU A 136 -4.02 19.75 23.04
N TYR A 137 -5.27 20.04 23.39
CA TYR A 137 -6.34 20.27 22.41
C TYR A 137 -6.05 21.47 21.51
N ARG A 138 -5.59 22.61 22.07
CA ARG A 138 -5.24 23.80 21.26
C ARG A 138 -4.15 23.51 20.22
N LYS A 139 -3.18 22.66 20.57
CA LYS A 139 -2.04 22.33 19.70
C LYS A 139 -2.33 21.24 18.67
N THR A 140 -3.30 20.39 18.94
CA THR A 140 -3.56 19.19 18.13
C THR A 140 -4.90 19.25 17.39
N SER A 141 -5.74 20.23 17.72
CA SER A 141 -7.12 20.35 17.26
C SER A 141 -7.92 19.05 17.40
N GLY A 142 -7.60 18.25 18.42
CA GLY A 142 -8.25 16.97 18.71
C GLY A 142 -7.81 15.78 17.84
N ASN A 143 -6.78 15.92 17.01
CA ASN A 143 -6.23 14.78 16.27
C ASN A 143 -5.62 13.77 17.26
N VAL A 144 -6.22 12.58 17.34
CA VAL A 144 -5.85 11.52 18.32
C VAL A 144 -4.37 11.17 18.24
N LEU A 145 -3.83 11.04 17.02
CA LEU A 145 -2.44 10.66 16.80
C LEU A 145 -1.49 11.74 17.32
N LEU A 146 -1.77 13.02 17.03
CA LEU A 146 -1.03 14.15 17.56
C LEU A 146 -1.10 14.21 19.09
N VAL A 147 -2.28 13.96 19.69
CA VAL A 147 -2.45 13.93 21.16
C VAL A 147 -1.57 12.86 21.80
N ILE A 148 -1.61 11.63 21.28
CA ILE A 148 -0.79 10.52 21.80
C ILE A 148 0.70 10.85 21.69
N GLN A 149 1.15 11.34 20.53
CA GLN A 149 2.56 11.63 20.29
C GLN A 149 3.06 12.80 21.15
N LEU A 150 2.24 13.83 21.33
CA LEU A 150 2.59 14.96 22.17
C LEU A 150 2.72 14.53 23.63
N ILE A 151 1.80 13.72 24.15
CA ILE A 151 1.90 13.19 25.53
C ILE A 151 3.19 12.38 25.72
N LYS A 152 3.53 11.48 24.78
CA LYS A 152 4.79 10.72 24.82
C LYS A 152 6.01 11.64 24.84
N SER A 153 6.05 12.61 23.92
CA SER A 153 7.15 13.58 23.84
C SER A 153 7.29 14.42 25.12
N LEU A 154 6.18 14.80 25.77
CA LEU A 154 6.23 15.50 27.05
C LEU A 154 6.82 14.63 28.17
N TRP A 155 6.54 13.33 28.16
CA TRP A 155 7.14 12.38 29.09
C TRP A 155 8.64 12.20 28.84
N ASP A 156 9.03 11.96 27.59
CA ASP A 156 10.43 11.71 27.20
C ASP A 156 11.33 12.92 27.50
N GLU A 157 10.81 14.14 27.36
CA GLU A 157 11.52 15.39 27.67
C GLU A 157 11.40 15.81 29.15
N GLY A 158 10.69 15.04 29.98
CA GLY A 158 10.49 15.35 31.39
C GLY A 158 9.63 16.59 31.66
N LEU A 159 8.83 17.03 30.68
CA LEU A 159 7.85 18.12 30.81
C LEU A 159 6.55 17.65 31.46
N LEU A 160 6.29 16.35 31.42
CA LEU A 160 5.25 15.62 32.15
C LEU A 160 5.94 14.52 32.95
N TRP A 161 5.77 14.49 34.27
CA TRP A 161 6.42 13.50 35.15
C TRP A 161 5.51 13.08 36.30
N PHE A 162 5.74 11.87 36.83
CA PHE A 162 5.07 11.43 38.04
C PHE A 162 5.84 11.89 39.29
N SER A 163 5.19 12.69 40.14
CA SER A 163 5.79 13.21 41.36
C SER A 163 5.60 12.22 42.51
N TYR A 164 6.58 11.36 42.77
CA TYR A 164 6.51 10.35 43.84
C TYR A 164 6.22 10.94 45.24
N ARG A 165 6.64 12.18 45.50
CA ARG A 165 6.36 12.86 46.78
C ARG A 165 4.89 13.25 46.93
N ARG A 166 4.28 13.72 45.84
CA ARG A 166 2.88 14.18 45.81
C ARG A 166 1.91 13.09 45.38
N LYS A 167 2.41 11.98 44.83
CA LYS A 167 1.65 10.84 44.27
C LYS A 167 0.67 11.25 43.16
N HIS A 168 1.05 12.27 42.40
CA HIS A 168 0.25 12.81 41.30
C HIS A 168 1.15 13.14 40.11
N TRP A 169 0.54 13.17 38.93
CA TRP A 169 1.19 13.68 37.73
C TRP A 169 1.35 15.19 37.78
N GLU A 170 2.52 15.66 37.38
CA GLU A 170 2.86 17.08 37.31
C GLU A 170 3.40 17.41 35.93
N TRP A 171 3.18 18.65 35.49
CA TRP A 171 3.65 19.14 34.21
C TRP A 171 3.99 20.62 34.26
N ASN A 172 4.84 21.06 33.34
CA ASN A 172 5.17 22.47 33.18
C ASN A 172 4.33 23.10 32.05
N SER A 173 3.17 23.67 32.40
CA SER A 173 2.26 24.29 31.42
C SER A 173 2.92 25.37 30.57
N SER A 174 3.84 26.16 31.14
CA SER A 174 4.50 27.26 30.44
C SER A 174 5.45 26.76 29.34
N LEU A 175 6.23 25.71 29.64
CA LEU A 175 7.13 25.11 28.65
C LEU A 175 6.36 24.34 27.58
N ILE A 176 5.26 23.67 27.96
CA ILE A 176 4.40 22.99 26.99
C ILE A 176 3.82 24.01 26.01
N GLU A 177 3.34 25.16 26.47
CA GLU A 177 2.75 26.20 25.60
C GLU A 177 3.76 26.70 24.54
N LEU A 178 5.05 26.80 24.89
CA LEU A 178 6.12 27.23 23.98
C LEU A 178 6.53 26.17 22.96
N LYS A 179 6.18 24.90 23.18
CA LYS A 179 6.54 23.81 22.27
C LYS A 179 5.78 23.93 20.96
N LYS A 180 6.49 23.94 19.84
CA LYS A 180 5.84 23.86 18.52
C LYS A 180 5.38 22.42 18.27
N VAL A 181 4.18 22.28 17.73
CA VAL A 181 3.60 21.00 17.32
C VAL A 181 3.16 21.23 15.88
N PRO A 182 3.55 20.36 14.94
CA PRO A 182 3.07 20.47 13.57
C PRO A 182 1.55 20.37 13.50
N ASP A 183 0.95 21.08 12.53
CA ASP A 183 -0.50 21.14 12.36
C ASP A 183 -1.06 19.80 11.83
N ASP A 184 -0.23 19.01 11.14
CA ASP A 184 -0.57 17.67 10.64
C ASP A 184 0.25 16.58 11.37
N ALA A 185 -0.40 15.45 11.66
CA ALA A 185 0.27 14.26 12.15
C ALA A 185 1.29 13.71 11.16
N ALA A 186 1.08 13.86 9.84
CA ALA A 186 2.09 13.50 8.86
C ALA A 186 3.38 14.32 9.05
N ASP A 187 3.26 15.64 9.26
CA ASP A 187 4.41 16.53 9.47
C ASP A 187 5.17 16.20 10.76
N LEU A 188 4.46 15.88 11.85
CA LEU A 188 5.09 15.44 13.10
C LEU A 188 5.88 14.15 12.90
N MET A 189 5.34 13.20 12.15
CA MET A 189 6.02 11.94 11.88
C MET A 189 7.21 12.14 10.94
N ALA A 190 7.09 13.01 9.94
CA ALA A 190 8.18 13.41 9.07
C ALA A 190 9.33 14.04 9.87
N GLU A 191 9.02 14.96 10.80
CA GLU A 191 10.00 15.57 11.69
C GLU A 191 10.71 14.52 12.55
N LYS A 192 9.96 13.58 13.17
CA LYS A 192 10.57 12.47 13.92
C LYS A 192 11.52 11.63 13.07
N ILE A 193 11.09 11.27 11.85
CA ILE A 193 11.93 10.49 10.94
C ILE A 193 13.21 11.27 10.62
N LEU A 194 13.13 12.59 10.38
CA LEU A 194 14.30 13.44 10.10
C LEU A 194 15.32 13.50 11.25
N HIS A 195 14.92 13.17 12.49
CA HIS A 195 15.82 13.09 13.63
C HIS A 195 16.56 11.74 13.75
N PHE A 196 16.16 10.72 12.98
CA PHE A 196 16.84 9.43 12.98
C PHE A 196 18.18 9.46 12.27
N SER A 197 18.97 8.38 12.44
CA SER A 197 20.19 8.18 11.68
C SER A 197 19.91 8.24 10.17
N PRO A 198 20.84 8.75 9.34
CA PRO A 198 20.65 8.79 7.88
C PRO A 198 20.32 7.42 7.28
N ASP A 199 20.83 6.34 7.86
CA ASP A 199 20.60 4.97 7.39
C ASP A 199 19.17 4.50 7.72
N LEU A 200 18.66 4.78 8.93
CA LEU A 200 17.27 4.49 9.29
C LEU A 200 16.29 5.35 8.47
N GLN A 201 16.61 6.62 8.23
CA GLN A 201 15.81 7.46 7.33
C GLN A 201 15.74 6.87 5.93
N LEU A 202 16.88 6.42 5.39
CA LEU A 202 16.95 5.79 4.08
C LEU A 202 16.14 4.49 4.05
N LEU A 203 16.25 3.65 5.08
CA LEU A 203 15.50 2.40 5.19
C LEU A 203 13.99 2.65 5.23
N LEU A 204 13.52 3.61 6.03
CA LEU A 204 12.10 3.98 6.12
C LEU A 204 11.57 4.54 4.81
N LYS A 205 12.34 5.37 4.10
CA LYS A 205 11.98 5.86 2.76
C LYS A 205 11.80 4.71 1.76
N LYS A 206 12.74 3.75 1.74
CA LYS A 206 12.64 2.56 0.89
C LYS A 206 11.45 1.68 1.26
N MET A 207 11.20 1.48 2.56
CA MET A 207 10.04 0.74 3.04
C MET A 207 8.74 1.42 2.61
N ALA A 208 8.67 2.75 2.68
CA ALA A 208 7.51 3.52 2.27
C ALA A 208 7.19 3.40 0.77
N CYS A 209 8.21 3.20 -0.08
CA CYS A 209 8.02 2.88 -1.51
C CYS A 209 7.36 1.51 -1.73
N LEU A 210 7.58 0.54 -0.83
CA LEU A 210 7.02 -0.81 -0.91
C LEU A 210 5.58 -0.89 -0.40
N GLY A 211 5.18 0.02 0.52
CA GLY A 211 3.83 0.09 1.07
C GLY A 211 3.82 0.24 2.59
N SER A 212 2.70 -0.11 3.22
CA SER A 212 2.49 0.00 4.66
C SER A 212 3.20 -1.11 5.47
N GLN A 213 3.59 -2.22 4.83
CA GLN A 213 4.25 -3.35 5.45
C GLN A 213 5.37 -3.93 4.58
N CYS A 214 6.40 -4.49 5.22
CA CYS A 214 7.52 -5.11 4.54
C CYS A 214 8.06 -6.30 5.34
N ASP A 215 8.33 -7.41 4.65
CA ASP A 215 8.97 -8.57 5.26
C ASP A 215 10.45 -8.33 5.55
N THR A 216 10.95 -8.93 6.63
CA THR A 216 12.36 -8.83 7.04
C THR A 216 13.30 -9.28 5.91
N SER A 217 12.92 -10.29 5.12
CA SER A 217 13.69 -10.77 3.97
C SER A 217 13.84 -9.68 2.90
N ILE A 218 12.78 -8.91 2.62
CA ILE A 218 12.83 -7.81 1.65
C ILE A 218 13.65 -6.65 2.20
N LEU A 219 13.47 -6.26 3.47
CA LEU A 219 14.31 -5.24 4.10
C LEU A 219 15.79 -5.61 4.06
N CYS A 220 16.12 -6.90 4.15
CA CYS A 220 17.48 -7.40 4.02
C CYS A 220 18.07 -7.19 2.63
N LEU A 221 17.27 -7.23 1.57
CA LEU A 221 17.70 -6.89 0.21
C LEU A 221 17.91 -5.39 0.03
N LEU A 222 17.21 -4.57 0.81
CA LEU A 222 17.27 -3.11 0.78
C LEU A 222 18.37 -2.49 1.66
N ARG A 223 19.17 -3.33 2.35
CA ARG A 223 20.32 -2.88 3.15
C ARG A 223 21.37 -2.20 2.28
N GLY A 224 21.92 -1.08 2.76
CA GLY A 224 22.95 -0.31 2.06
C GLY A 224 22.45 0.36 0.78
N GLY A 225 23.36 0.93 -0.03
CA GLY A 225 23.02 1.40 -1.38
C GLY A 225 23.00 2.92 -1.57
N CYS A 226 23.55 3.71 -0.65
CA CYS A 226 23.95 5.06 -1.00
C CYS A 226 25.38 5.00 -1.58
N LYS A 227 25.50 4.80 -2.90
CA LYS A 227 26.78 4.98 -3.60
C LYS A 227 27.13 6.46 -3.75
N ASP A 228 27.08 7.24 -2.67
CA ASP A 228 27.98 8.39 -2.57
C ASP A 228 29.39 7.81 -2.48
N HIS A 229 30.26 8.16 -3.43
CA HIS A 229 31.52 7.48 -3.74
C HIS A 229 32.57 7.40 -2.60
N ASN A 230 32.21 7.76 -1.36
CA ASN A 230 33.11 7.84 -0.20
C ASN A 230 32.59 7.11 1.07
N ARG A 231 31.52 6.30 1.02
CA ARG A 231 31.11 5.47 2.16
C ARG A 231 31.19 3.98 1.83
N GLU A 232 32.05 3.27 2.53
CA GLU A 232 31.95 1.80 2.61
C GLU A 232 30.58 1.47 3.23
N ASP A 233 29.76 0.72 2.50
CA ASP A 233 28.42 0.28 2.93
C ASP A 233 28.55 -0.69 4.12
N ASN A 234 28.77 -0.16 5.32
CA ASN A 234 28.90 -0.88 6.59
C ASN A 234 27.53 -1.13 7.28
N TYR A 235 26.42 -0.99 6.54
CA TYR A 235 25.07 -1.18 7.09
C TYR A 235 24.74 -2.67 7.27
N SER A 236 25.25 -3.22 8.37
CA SER A 236 25.09 -4.64 8.73
C SER A 236 23.64 -5.00 9.10
N MET A 237 23.33 -6.30 9.06
CA MET A 237 22.07 -6.83 9.60
C MET A 237 21.82 -6.36 11.04
N SER A 238 22.83 -6.45 11.90
CA SER A 238 22.71 -6.05 13.31
C SER A 238 22.39 -4.57 13.45
N THR A 239 23.01 -3.70 12.65
CA THR A 239 22.73 -2.26 12.66
C THR A 239 21.29 -1.98 12.23
N MET A 240 20.83 -2.65 11.16
CA MET A 240 19.44 -2.51 10.70
C MET A 240 18.43 -2.94 11.75
N LEU A 241 18.66 -4.06 12.43
CA LEU A 241 17.77 -4.54 13.48
C LEU A 241 17.73 -3.57 14.67
N CYS A 242 18.87 -3.03 15.10
CA CYS A 242 18.92 -2.00 16.14
C CYS A 242 18.17 -0.71 15.72
N ASP A 243 18.35 -0.26 14.48
CA ASP A 243 17.63 0.90 13.94
C ASP A 243 16.11 0.67 13.89
N LEU A 244 15.67 -0.52 13.49
CA LEU A 244 14.25 -0.88 13.49
C LEU A 244 13.69 -0.98 14.91
N ASP A 245 14.47 -1.44 15.89
CA ASP A 245 14.07 -1.43 17.30
C ASP A 245 13.88 0.01 17.82
N ILE A 246 14.73 0.96 17.40
CA ILE A 246 14.53 2.40 17.68
C ILE A 246 13.21 2.88 17.05
N ALA A 247 12.97 2.56 15.78
CA ALA A 247 11.73 2.94 15.10
C ALA A 247 10.47 2.32 15.74
N ILE A 248 10.59 1.12 16.32
CA ILE A 248 9.52 0.47 17.10
C ILE A 248 9.27 1.22 18.41
N HIS A 249 10.33 1.53 19.15
CA HIS A 249 10.22 2.28 20.40
C HIS A 249 9.57 3.66 20.19
N GLU A 250 9.94 4.34 19.12
CA GLU A 250 9.38 5.64 18.74
C GLU A 250 7.95 5.56 18.18
N GLY A 251 7.41 4.34 18.00
CA GLY A 251 6.07 4.12 17.48
C GLY A 251 5.91 4.47 16.01
N ILE A 252 7.00 4.47 15.24
CA ILE A 252 7.01 4.65 13.79
C ILE A 252 6.67 3.32 13.10
N VAL A 253 7.19 2.22 13.64
CA VAL A 253 7.03 0.87 13.10
C VAL A 253 6.50 -0.08 14.19
N LYS A 254 5.79 -1.11 13.78
CA LYS A 254 5.37 -2.26 14.59
C LYS A 254 5.94 -3.52 13.98
N LYS A 255 6.25 -4.52 14.82
CA LYS A 255 6.69 -5.84 14.37
C LYS A 255 5.57 -6.86 14.53
N ALA A 256 5.25 -7.56 13.45
CA ALA A 256 4.25 -8.64 13.42
C ALA A 256 4.87 -9.88 12.76
N GLY A 257 5.41 -10.79 13.57
CA GLY A 257 6.13 -11.96 13.08
C GLY A 257 7.39 -11.56 12.28
N SER A 258 7.45 -11.93 11.00
CA SER A 258 8.53 -11.56 10.07
C SER A 258 8.36 -10.17 9.45
N LYS A 259 7.23 -9.49 9.68
CA LYS A 259 6.90 -8.22 9.02
C LYS A 259 7.14 -7.03 9.93
N TYR A 260 7.63 -5.96 9.32
CA TYR A 260 7.63 -4.62 9.88
C TYR A 260 6.52 -3.82 9.19
N ILE A 261 5.66 -3.20 9.98
CA ILE A 261 4.47 -2.49 9.54
C ILE A 261 4.58 -1.06 10.05
N PHE A 262 4.35 -0.06 9.22
CA PHE A 262 4.20 1.30 9.72
C PHE A 262 3.08 1.33 10.76
N ALA A 263 3.32 1.95 11.91
CA ALA A 263 2.35 1.93 13.00
C ALA A 263 1.00 2.55 12.60
N HIS A 264 1.04 3.44 11.61
CA HIS A 264 -0.08 4.09 10.94
C HIS A 264 0.34 4.50 9.52
N ASP A 265 -0.60 4.48 8.57
CA ASP A 265 -0.39 4.90 7.17
C ASP A 265 0.15 6.32 7.01
N GLN A 266 -0.27 7.25 7.87
CA GLN A 266 0.26 8.62 7.82
C GLN A 266 1.78 8.67 8.05
N ILE A 267 2.33 7.69 8.77
CA ILE A 267 3.78 7.57 8.99
C ILE A 267 4.45 7.07 7.71
N GLN A 268 3.84 6.11 7.01
CA GLN A 268 4.30 5.66 5.69
C GLN A 268 4.29 6.84 4.71
N LYS A 269 3.18 7.58 4.64
CA LYS A 269 3.03 8.76 3.78
C LYS A 269 4.09 9.81 4.09
N ALA A 270 4.26 10.15 5.37
CA ALA A 270 5.31 11.07 5.82
C ALA A 270 6.71 10.60 5.38
N ALA A 271 7.04 9.32 5.59
CA ALA A 271 8.31 8.73 5.15
C ALA A 271 8.49 8.82 3.63
N TYR A 272 7.44 8.59 2.84
CA TYR A 272 7.46 8.67 1.38
C TYR A 272 7.59 10.12 0.88
N GLU A 273 6.92 11.08 1.52
CA GLU A 273 6.95 12.51 1.16
C GLU A 273 8.28 13.19 1.50
N LEU A 274 9.10 12.59 2.36
CA LEU A 274 10.51 12.97 2.54
C LEU A 274 11.37 12.70 1.29
N ILE A 275 10.83 12.02 0.27
CA ILE A 275 11.42 11.90 -1.07
C ILE A 275 10.86 13.02 -1.94
N PRO A 276 11.70 13.91 -2.49
CA PRO A 276 11.23 14.97 -3.39
C PRO A 276 10.38 14.39 -4.53
N LYS A 277 9.23 15.01 -4.82
CA LYS A 277 8.25 14.50 -5.80
C LYS A 277 8.86 14.20 -7.17
N CYS A 278 9.83 15.01 -7.62
CA CYS A 278 10.55 14.79 -8.88
C CYS A 278 11.52 13.58 -8.86
N GLU A 279 11.90 13.10 -7.68
CA GLU A 279 12.83 11.99 -7.48
C GLU A 279 12.12 10.67 -7.13
N GLN A 280 10.84 10.69 -6.77
CA GLN A 280 10.08 9.50 -6.37
C GLN A 280 10.14 8.35 -7.41
N SER A 281 9.98 8.66 -8.70
CA SER A 281 10.08 7.65 -9.77
C SER A 281 11.49 7.04 -9.86
N LYS A 282 12.54 7.83 -9.65
CA LYS A 282 13.93 7.33 -9.59
C LYS A 282 14.17 6.49 -8.34
N TRP A 283 13.55 6.83 -7.21
CA TRP A 283 13.65 6.05 -5.98
C TRP A 283 13.03 4.67 -6.12
N HIS A 284 11.83 4.58 -6.70
CA HIS A 284 11.20 3.32 -7.05
C HIS A 284 12.11 2.46 -7.94
N LEU A 285 12.71 3.04 -8.99
CA LEU A 285 13.70 2.33 -9.80
C LEU A 285 14.89 1.84 -8.97
N ARG A 286 15.50 2.69 -8.14
CA ARG A 286 16.64 2.30 -7.30
C ARG A 286 16.30 1.15 -6.34
N VAL A 287 15.12 1.20 -5.73
CA VAL A 287 14.61 0.15 -4.83
C VAL A 287 14.47 -1.18 -5.58
N GLY A 288 13.78 -1.18 -6.73
CA GLY A 288 13.62 -2.36 -7.59
C GLY A 288 14.96 -2.94 -8.06
N MET A 289 15.84 -2.09 -8.60
CA MET A 289 17.18 -2.48 -9.07
C MET A 289 18.06 -3.04 -7.95
N GLN A 290 17.96 -2.47 -6.75
CA GLN A 290 18.73 -2.96 -5.61
C GLN A 290 18.28 -4.37 -5.20
N MET A 291 16.97 -4.61 -5.16
CA MET A 291 16.43 -5.94 -4.84
C MET A 291 16.87 -6.96 -5.88
N LEU A 292 16.76 -6.62 -7.18
CA LEU A 292 17.17 -7.50 -8.28
C LEU A 292 18.66 -7.87 -8.22
N ARG A 293 19.53 -6.92 -7.88
CA ARG A 293 21.00 -7.17 -7.76
C ARG A 293 21.39 -7.98 -6.55
N THR A 294 20.58 -7.98 -5.50
CA THR A 294 20.91 -8.56 -4.19
C THR A 294 20.23 -9.90 -3.99
N CYS A 295 19.10 -10.15 -4.66
CA CYS A 295 18.40 -11.42 -4.56
C CYS A 295 19.20 -12.55 -5.24
N LYS A 296 19.02 -13.76 -4.73
CA LYS A 296 19.49 -14.98 -5.40
C LYS A 296 18.46 -15.42 -6.41
N ASP A 297 18.88 -16.15 -7.45
CA ASP A 297 17.98 -16.68 -8.48
C ASP A 297 16.85 -17.54 -7.89
N GLU A 298 17.15 -18.30 -6.85
CA GLU A 298 16.17 -19.14 -6.13
C GLU A 298 15.07 -18.33 -5.42
N ASP A 299 15.37 -17.08 -5.04
CA ASP A 299 14.44 -16.21 -4.32
C ASP A 299 13.63 -15.31 -5.28
N LEU A 300 14.08 -15.17 -6.55
CA LEU A 300 13.49 -14.24 -7.52
C LEU A 300 12.00 -14.46 -7.67
N ASP A 301 11.55 -15.72 -7.76
CA ASP A 301 10.14 -16.04 -7.96
C ASP A 301 9.27 -15.51 -6.79
N ASN A 302 9.77 -15.53 -5.55
CA ASN A 302 9.03 -15.08 -4.37
C ASN A 302 8.87 -13.55 -4.30
N ILE A 303 9.82 -12.81 -4.86
CA ILE A 303 9.84 -11.33 -4.80
C ILE A 303 9.62 -10.67 -6.16
N LEU A 304 9.34 -11.46 -7.20
CA LEU A 304 9.23 -11.00 -8.59
C LEU A 304 8.27 -9.82 -8.71
N PHE A 305 7.05 -9.96 -8.18
CA PHE A 305 6.03 -8.90 -8.18
C PHE A 305 6.55 -7.62 -7.52
N VAL A 306 7.19 -7.74 -6.35
CA VAL A 306 7.75 -6.60 -5.62
C VAL A 306 8.83 -5.88 -6.45
N ILE A 307 9.67 -6.62 -7.17
CA ILE A 307 10.69 -6.03 -8.05
C ILE A 307 10.03 -5.29 -9.22
N VAL A 308 9.17 -5.98 -9.98
CA VAL A 308 8.60 -5.39 -11.20
C VAL A 308 7.68 -4.22 -10.89
N ASP A 309 6.90 -4.27 -9.80
CA ASP A 309 6.04 -3.16 -9.38
C ASP A 309 6.85 -1.88 -9.11
N GLN A 310 8.01 -2.02 -8.47
CA GLN A 310 8.91 -0.90 -8.17
C GLN A 310 9.59 -0.39 -9.44
N VAL A 311 10.08 -1.27 -10.30
CA VAL A 311 10.76 -0.87 -11.53
C VAL A 311 9.79 -0.21 -12.52
N ASN A 312 8.57 -0.72 -12.64
CA ASN A 312 7.54 -0.18 -13.53
C ASN A 312 7.20 1.28 -13.20
N ARG A 313 7.18 1.65 -11.90
CA ARG A 313 6.99 3.05 -11.46
C ARG A 313 8.14 3.99 -11.83
N GLY A 314 9.32 3.44 -12.12
CA GLY A 314 10.52 4.17 -12.52
C GLY A 314 10.93 3.97 -13.98
N LYS A 315 10.10 3.30 -14.78
CA LYS A 315 10.37 2.86 -16.17
C LYS A 315 10.92 3.94 -17.09
N MET A 316 10.46 5.18 -16.95
CA MET A 316 10.91 6.32 -17.78
C MET A 316 12.40 6.64 -17.64
N HIS A 317 13.06 6.16 -16.59
CA HIS A 317 14.49 6.37 -16.35
C HIS A 317 15.37 5.23 -16.90
N ILE A 318 14.78 4.18 -17.49
CA ILE A 318 15.53 3.07 -18.08
C ILE A 318 15.72 3.34 -19.58
N THR A 319 16.93 3.77 -19.93
CA THR A 319 17.31 4.14 -21.31
C THR A 319 18.15 3.09 -22.02
N GLU A 320 18.84 2.21 -21.27
CA GLU A 320 19.70 1.19 -21.86
C GLU A 320 18.85 0.05 -22.45
N VAL A 321 19.05 -0.27 -23.73
CA VAL A 321 18.24 -1.28 -24.44
C VAL A 321 18.31 -2.64 -23.76
N SER A 322 19.50 -3.10 -23.38
CA SER A 322 19.71 -4.37 -22.66
C SER A 322 18.85 -4.47 -21.38
N GLN A 323 18.85 -3.42 -20.55
CA GLN A 323 18.04 -3.35 -19.33
C GLN A 323 16.55 -3.30 -19.65
N ARG A 324 16.13 -2.56 -20.69
CA ARG A 324 14.73 -2.54 -21.10
C ARG A 324 14.24 -3.93 -21.48
N ILE A 325 15.05 -4.69 -22.21
CA ILE A 325 14.73 -6.08 -22.58
C ILE A 325 14.67 -6.98 -21.35
N GLU A 326 15.62 -6.87 -20.42
CA GLU A 326 15.59 -7.60 -19.14
C GLU A 326 14.29 -7.34 -18.38
N PHE A 327 13.84 -6.07 -18.28
CA PHE A 327 12.58 -5.74 -17.61
C PHE A 327 11.33 -6.13 -18.38
N ALA A 328 11.41 -6.19 -19.71
CA ALA A 328 10.35 -6.77 -20.53
C ALA A 328 10.18 -8.28 -20.24
N GLU A 329 11.28 -9.02 -20.07
CA GLU A 329 11.26 -10.43 -19.68
C GLU A 329 10.73 -10.64 -18.25
N LEU A 330 11.17 -9.84 -17.29
CA LEU A 330 10.68 -9.93 -15.90
C LEU A 330 9.18 -9.63 -15.81
N ASN A 331 8.69 -8.63 -16.55
CA ASN A 331 7.26 -8.34 -16.62
C ASN A 331 6.47 -9.46 -17.33
N PHE A 332 7.05 -10.08 -18.38
CA PHE A 332 6.45 -11.26 -18.99
C PHE A 332 6.30 -12.41 -17.98
N LEU A 333 7.35 -12.69 -17.19
CA LEU A 333 7.32 -13.72 -16.15
C LEU A 333 6.28 -13.42 -15.06
N ALA A 334 6.19 -12.15 -14.62
CA ALA A 334 5.17 -11.71 -13.67
C ALA A 334 3.75 -11.88 -14.23
N GLY A 335 3.56 -11.55 -15.51
CA GLY A 335 2.30 -11.76 -16.23
C GLY A 335 1.89 -13.23 -16.28
N GLU A 336 2.79 -14.13 -16.66
CA GLU A 336 2.50 -15.57 -16.70
C GLU A 336 2.23 -16.15 -15.30
N LYS A 337 2.93 -15.67 -14.28
CA LYS A 337 2.68 -16.08 -12.89
C LYS A 337 1.30 -15.62 -12.39
N ALA A 338 0.92 -14.38 -12.69
CA ALA A 338 -0.40 -13.84 -12.35
C ALA A 338 -1.52 -14.59 -13.11
N LYS A 339 -1.29 -14.89 -14.39
CA LYS A 339 -2.18 -15.69 -15.25
C LYS A 339 -2.38 -17.11 -14.69
N ALA A 340 -1.31 -17.77 -14.26
CA ALA A 340 -1.38 -19.10 -13.64
C ALA A 340 -2.14 -19.10 -12.31
N SER A 341 -2.20 -17.95 -11.63
CA SER A 341 -2.95 -17.73 -10.39
C SER A 341 -4.41 -17.31 -10.64
N GLY A 342 -4.83 -17.15 -11.89
CA GLY A 342 -6.19 -16.74 -12.28
C GLY A 342 -6.46 -15.24 -12.19
N VAL A 343 -5.45 -14.40 -11.92
CA VAL A 343 -5.59 -12.94 -11.80
C VAL A 343 -5.27 -12.28 -13.15
N PHE A 344 -6.19 -12.43 -14.12
CA PHE A 344 -5.96 -12.03 -15.52
C PHE A 344 -5.83 -10.52 -15.74
N SER A 345 -6.49 -9.69 -14.92
CA SER A 345 -6.37 -8.23 -14.98
C SER A 345 -4.95 -7.78 -14.59
N SER A 346 -4.42 -8.26 -13.47
CA SER A 346 -3.02 -8.01 -13.07
C SER A 346 -2.04 -8.60 -14.07
N ALA A 347 -2.31 -9.80 -14.61
CA ALA A 347 -1.49 -10.40 -15.66
C ALA A 347 -1.40 -9.51 -16.91
N ALA A 348 -2.53 -8.96 -17.36
CA ALA A 348 -2.58 -8.05 -18.50
C ALA A 348 -1.77 -6.78 -18.25
N LEU A 349 -1.90 -6.19 -17.04
CA LEU A 349 -1.11 -5.03 -16.63
C LEU A 349 0.39 -5.30 -16.68
N TYR A 350 0.86 -6.45 -16.18
CA TYR A 350 2.28 -6.81 -16.25
C TYR A 350 2.76 -6.99 -17.69
N VAL A 351 1.99 -7.71 -18.52
CA VAL A 351 2.33 -7.88 -19.94
C VAL A 351 2.38 -6.54 -20.68
N GLU A 352 1.43 -5.64 -20.42
CA GLU A 352 1.43 -4.29 -20.98
C GLU A 352 2.65 -3.46 -20.54
N GLN A 353 3.02 -3.54 -19.25
CA GLN A 353 4.26 -2.92 -18.77
C GLN A 353 5.48 -3.47 -19.51
N GLY A 354 5.54 -4.78 -19.72
CA GLY A 354 6.57 -5.46 -20.52
C GLY A 354 6.63 -4.96 -21.96
N ILE A 355 5.48 -4.86 -22.64
CA ILE A 355 5.39 -4.32 -24.01
C ILE A 355 5.94 -2.90 -24.07
N GLY A 356 5.60 -2.03 -23.11
CA GLY A 356 6.10 -0.66 -23.16
C GLY A 356 7.60 -0.50 -22.82
N PHE A 357 8.31 -1.57 -22.45
CA PHE A 357 9.78 -1.58 -22.42
C PHE A 357 10.40 -1.87 -23.79
N LEU A 358 9.66 -2.47 -24.71
CA LEU A 358 10.10 -2.68 -26.08
C LEU A 358 10.16 -1.34 -26.85
N ASP A 359 10.96 -1.31 -27.90
CA ASP A 359 11.03 -0.22 -28.87
C ASP A 359 10.47 -0.67 -30.24
N GLU A 360 10.47 0.24 -31.22
CA GLU A 360 9.93 -0.03 -32.57
C GLU A 360 10.70 -1.11 -33.34
N ASN A 361 11.96 -1.40 -32.99
CA ASN A 361 12.78 -2.41 -33.67
C ASN A 361 12.85 -3.75 -32.92
N SER A 362 12.27 -3.82 -31.72
CA SER A 362 12.28 -5.02 -30.87
C SER A 362 11.63 -6.24 -31.52
N TRP A 363 10.73 -6.05 -32.49
CA TRP A 363 10.18 -7.15 -33.28
C TRP A 363 11.26 -7.84 -34.14
N ASN A 364 12.30 -7.13 -34.59
CA ASN A 364 13.37 -7.73 -35.40
C ASN A 364 14.48 -8.29 -34.50
N ASP A 365 14.95 -7.50 -33.53
CA ASP A 365 16.12 -7.83 -32.72
C ASP A 365 15.79 -8.83 -31.59
N TYR A 366 14.55 -8.80 -31.09
CA TYR A 366 14.06 -9.62 -29.96
C TYR A 366 12.71 -10.28 -30.29
N TYR A 367 12.55 -10.78 -31.52
CA TYR A 367 11.28 -11.31 -32.05
C TYR A 367 10.57 -12.31 -31.12
N GLN A 368 11.31 -13.22 -30.47
CA GLN A 368 10.71 -14.22 -29.58
C GLN A 368 10.06 -13.59 -28.35
N LEU A 369 10.71 -12.62 -27.72
CA LEU A 369 10.15 -11.91 -26.56
C LEU A 369 8.96 -11.04 -26.97
N TRP A 370 9.13 -10.28 -28.06
CA TRP A 370 8.06 -9.47 -28.64
C TRP A 370 6.82 -10.33 -28.92
N LEU A 371 6.97 -11.45 -29.64
CA LEU A 371 5.85 -12.31 -30.00
C LEU A 371 5.17 -12.93 -28.76
N ARG A 372 5.95 -13.33 -27.75
CA ARG A 372 5.41 -13.89 -26.49
C ARG A 372 4.59 -12.86 -25.72
N LEU A 373 5.09 -11.64 -25.57
CA LEU A 373 4.39 -10.54 -24.90
C LEU A 373 3.08 -10.18 -25.63
N TYR A 374 3.14 -9.95 -26.94
CA TYR A 374 1.96 -9.57 -27.72
C TYR A 374 0.93 -10.70 -27.81
N THR A 375 1.35 -11.96 -27.95
CA THR A 375 0.44 -13.11 -27.92
C THR A 375 -0.23 -13.25 -26.55
N SER A 376 0.53 -13.09 -25.46
CA SER A 376 -0.03 -13.14 -24.11
C SER A 376 -0.99 -11.98 -23.84
N CYS A 377 -0.69 -10.79 -24.37
CA CYS A 377 -1.59 -9.65 -24.29
C CYS A 377 -2.93 -9.96 -24.97
N ILE A 378 -2.93 -10.52 -26.18
CA ILE A 378 -4.16 -10.93 -26.88
C ILE A 378 -4.96 -11.94 -26.05
N GLU A 379 -4.31 -12.97 -25.50
CA GLU A 379 -4.97 -13.97 -24.67
C GLU A 379 -5.59 -13.35 -23.42
N LEU A 380 -4.88 -12.42 -22.77
CA LEU A 380 -5.31 -11.77 -21.54
C LEU A 380 -6.40 -10.71 -21.76
N GLU A 381 -6.32 -9.91 -22.83
CA GLU A 381 -7.37 -8.96 -23.20
C GLU A 381 -8.62 -9.68 -23.69
N PHE A 382 -8.46 -10.84 -24.37
CA PHE A 382 -9.58 -11.70 -24.74
C PHE A 382 -10.27 -12.25 -23.50
N CYS A 383 -9.48 -12.72 -22.53
CA CYS A 383 -9.97 -13.07 -21.22
C CYS A 383 -10.71 -11.87 -20.66
N ASN A 384 -10.07 -10.73 -20.38
CA ASN A 384 -10.69 -9.55 -19.75
C ASN A 384 -11.87 -8.91 -20.52
N GLY A 385 -12.24 -9.40 -21.71
CA GLY A 385 -13.36 -8.88 -22.52
C GLY A 385 -13.06 -7.55 -23.21
N ASN A 386 -11.80 -7.13 -23.24
CA ASN A 386 -11.36 -5.87 -23.83
C ASN A 386 -11.07 -6.05 -25.33
N PHE A 387 -12.14 -6.20 -26.11
CA PHE A 387 -12.03 -6.50 -27.54
C PHE A 387 -11.42 -5.36 -28.37
N GLU A 388 -11.53 -4.11 -27.90
CA GLU A 388 -10.92 -2.96 -28.57
C GLU A 388 -9.40 -3.05 -28.55
N LYS A 389 -8.81 -3.23 -27.35
CA LYS A 389 -7.37 -3.37 -27.19
C LYS A 389 -6.84 -4.65 -27.83
N LEU A 390 -7.60 -5.73 -27.76
CA LEU A 390 -7.27 -6.97 -28.46
C LEU A 390 -7.11 -6.73 -29.97
N ALA A 391 -8.04 -6.02 -30.60
CA ALA A 391 -7.98 -5.74 -32.04
C ALA A 391 -6.77 -4.87 -32.41
N GLU A 392 -6.43 -3.89 -31.58
CA GLU A 392 -5.23 -3.05 -31.72
C GLU A 392 -3.94 -3.90 -31.70
N VAL A 393 -3.79 -4.73 -30.68
CA VAL A 393 -2.60 -5.59 -30.49
C VAL A 393 -2.51 -6.63 -31.63
N LEU A 394 -3.63 -7.21 -32.05
CA LEU A 394 -3.67 -8.16 -33.17
C LEU A 394 -3.22 -7.51 -34.49
N ASN A 395 -3.67 -6.28 -34.77
CA ASN A 395 -3.21 -5.55 -35.95
C ASN A 395 -1.71 -5.30 -35.91
N CYS A 396 -1.14 -4.94 -34.75
CA CYS A 396 0.29 -4.78 -34.58
C CYS A 396 1.07 -6.08 -34.87
N ILE A 397 0.54 -7.24 -34.47
CA ILE A 397 1.14 -8.52 -34.83
C ILE A 397 1.10 -8.74 -36.35
N ILE A 398 -0.05 -8.53 -36.98
CA ILE A 398 -0.24 -8.80 -38.41
C ILE A 398 0.65 -7.91 -39.28
N THR A 399 0.91 -6.67 -38.89
CA THR A 399 1.78 -5.77 -39.66
C THR A 399 3.26 -6.17 -39.64
N HIS A 400 3.68 -6.98 -38.66
CA HIS A 400 5.07 -7.43 -38.48
C HIS A 400 5.23 -8.95 -38.64
N ALA A 401 4.16 -9.65 -39.04
CA ALA A 401 4.15 -11.08 -39.36
C ALA A 401 4.37 -11.29 -40.86
#